data_AF-A0A1G7YU83-F1
#
_entry.id   AF-A0A1G7YU83-F1
#
_cell.length_a   1.000
_cell.length_b   1.000
_cell.length_c   1.000
_cell.angle_alpha   90.00
_cell.angle_beta   90.00
_cell.angle_gamma   90.00
#
_symmetry.space_group_name_H-M   'P 1'
#
loop_
_entity.id
_entity.type
_entity.pdbx_description
1 polymer ?
#
loop_
_entity_poly.entity_id
_entity_poly.type
_entity_poly.pdbx_seq_one_letter_code
_entity_poly.pdbx_strand_id
1 'polypeptide(L)'
;MLTLSQANYLSFFNWVLITSAKASIFIIFLLGVKFVLRYKIRAGFQYMLWSVLIIGLVLPWTPNSPISVYNYLDLSHLQQKVASIIDRTIPSSSANLANQQSTFELTAVGDGDSQMAVVSSETLGPREKSNTWISFPFVYRLMSYIWLLGVLILTILTVIVNKRFSKNIGHAVVTDQGLLSEFNKLKADLKIITEIPLLKSRQVNSPSLLGLSRPRLLLPIGIEERFSLEQLNHIFLHELIHFKRKDVWINCLTQLLIICHWFNPLIWYAFYRMREDQEISCDALATARIDAEQCSDYAYTLLKLAETYSATPRLAGMASLCGSNSQIKKRLIMIKSSENHRSSAKWSLLGVVAIVLLAFTSFASPQAMANPPLYEKEPEQANMLPKEFSDISSGVIVEDISGEKFKGKVMLIKDPTRIKLAVTKDIGVMGERVSELVKARGAIAGINAGGFYDPNGKGNGAFPDGLTVQNGKLVDNNVGENEANIVGFDDQGKLVLGKMRANQLEARHIREAVTFAPNLIREGKSVILEDGGWGIAPRTGIGQRADGTVIFVVIDGRQPTWSIGATLSDLTKVFEDYHAVNAVNLDGGSSSEMVFQGKVQNKLPNVFGERYVSTAFVVTP
;
A
#
# COMPACT_ATOMS: atom_id res chain seq x y z
N MET A 1 -26.96 -1.77 -4.49
CA MET A 1 -26.47 -0.46 -3.98
C MET A 1 -25.67 -0.58 -2.67
N LEU A 2 -26.15 -1.31 -1.65
CA LEU A 2 -25.44 -1.45 -0.36
C LEU A 2 -24.07 -2.15 -0.44
N THR A 3 -23.88 -3.09 -1.38
CA THR A 3 -22.61 -3.82 -1.56
C THR A 3 -21.51 -2.97 -2.23
N LEU A 4 -21.88 -2.15 -3.21
CA LEU A 4 -20.98 -1.20 -3.88
C LEU A 4 -20.51 -0.08 -2.93
N SER A 5 -21.38 0.42 -2.05
CA SER A 5 -20.96 1.41 -1.04
C SER A 5 -20.01 0.80 -0.01
N GLN A 6 -20.21 -0.47 0.36
CA GLN A 6 -19.35 -1.17 1.32
C GLN A 6 -17.95 -1.45 0.75
N ALA A 7 -17.83 -1.81 -0.54
CA ALA A 7 -16.55 -2.00 -1.21
C ALA A 7 -15.75 -0.68 -1.32
N ASN A 8 -16.41 0.40 -1.72
CA ASN A 8 -15.80 1.74 -1.78
C ASN A 8 -15.33 2.20 -0.40
N TYR A 9 -16.10 1.91 0.65
CA TYR A 9 -15.75 2.25 2.02
C TYR A 9 -14.51 1.49 2.53
N LEU A 10 -14.42 0.17 2.33
CA LEU A 10 -13.22 -0.60 2.72
C LEU A 10 -11.97 -0.13 1.95
N SER A 11 -12.13 0.21 0.66
CA SER A 11 -11.03 0.74 -0.14
C SER A 11 -10.50 2.08 0.40
N PHE A 12 -11.41 2.95 0.84
CA PHE A 12 -11.06 4.24 1.45
C PHE A 12 -10.38 4.04 2.82
N PHE A 13 -10.91 3.16 3.67
CA PHE A 13 -10.28 2.83 4.95
C PHE A 13 -8.85 2.28 4.76
N ASN A 14 -8.65 1.41 3.77
CA ASN A 14 -7.33 0.90 3.44
C ASN A 14 -6.37 2.02 2.99
N TRP A 15 -6.84 2.92 2.14
CA TRP A 15 -6.06 4.09 1.73
C TRP A 15 -5.67 4.95 2.94
N VAL A 16 -6.59 5.22 3.86
CA VAL A 16 -6.31 5.97 5.10
C VAL A 16 -5.23 5.29 5.94
N LEU A 17 -5.30 3.96 6.12
CA LEU A 17 -4.30 3.21 6.89
C LEU A 17 -2.91 3.31 6.26
N ILE A 18 -2.81 3.08 4.95
CA ILE A 18 -1.54 3.14 4.22
C ILE A 18 -0.98 4.56 4.28
N THR A 19 -1.77 5.56 3.94
CA THR A 19 -1.38 6.98 3.97
C THR A 19 -0.94 7.41 5.37
N SER A 20 -1.61 6.91 6.42
CA SER A 20 -1.23 7.16 7.82
C SER A 20 0.15 6.56 8.14
N ALA A 21 0.41 5.32 7.73
CA ALA A 21 1.71 4.69 7.89
C ALA A 21 2.81 5.44 7.12
N LYS A 22 2.48 5.93 5.91
CA LYS A 22 3.40 6.78 5.12
C LYS A 22 3.75 8.09 5.77
N ALA A 23 2.73 8.78 6.27
CA ALA A 23 2.91 10.02 6.99
C ALA A 23 3.78 9.83 8.24
N SER A 24 3.63 8.72 8.99
CA SER A 24 4.46 8.45 10.17
C SER A 24 5.96 8.43 9.87
N ILE A 25 6.38 7.72 8.81
CA ILE A 25 7.78 7.64 8.39
C ILE A 25 8.28 9.04 7.96
N PHE A 26 7.48 9.73 7.15
CA PHE A 26 7.80 11.09 6.70
C PHE A 26 7.94 12.08 7.87
N ILE A 27 7.05 12.02 8.87
CA ILE A 27 7.05 12.90 10.04
C ILE A 27 8.35 12.75 10.82
N ILE A 28 8.81 11.52 11.08
CA ILE A 28 10.05 11.27 11.81
C ILE A 28 11.23 11.92 11.08
N PHE A 29 11.33 11.74 9.77
CA PHE A 29 12.39 12.35 8.98
C PHE A 29 12.28 13.89 8.94
N LEU A 30 11.07 14.42 8.69
CA LEU A 30 10.83 15.85 8.63
C LEU A 30 11.25 16.53 9.93
N LEU A 31 10.93 15.91 11.07
CA LEU A 31 11.40 16.37 12.39
C LEU A 31 12.93 16.30 12.50
N GLY A 32 13.57 15.25 11.99
CA GLY A 32 15.02 15.13 11.92
C GLY A 32 15.70 16.24 11.11
N VAL A 33 15.21 16.51 9.88
CA VAL A 33 15.71 17.60 9.04
C VAL A 33 15.52 18.95 9.72
N LYS A 34 14.33 19.20 10.28
CA LYS A 34 14.06 20.44 11.02
C LYS A 34 14.98 20.57 12.24
N PHE A 35 15.30 19.47 12.93
CA PHE A 35 16.23 19.49 14.04
C PHE A 35 17.65 19.86 13.61
N VAL A 36 18.17 19.25 12.54
CA VAL A 36 19.52 19.54 12.01
C VAL A 36 19.63 20.96 11.45
N LEU A 37 18.59 21.40 10.74
CA LEU A 37 18.56 22.71 10.10
C LEU A 37 18.03 23.82 11.00
N ARG A 38 17.68 23.56 12.26
CA ARG A 38 16.91 24.51 13.10
C ARG A 38 17.51 25.90 13.21
N TYR A 39 18.84 26.00 13.15
CA TYR A 39 19.61 27.26 13.20
C TYR A 39 20.10 27.72 11.83
N LYS A 40 19.62 27.16 10.72
CA LYS A 40 20.12 27.49 9.37
C LYS A 40 19.03 27.98 8.43
N ILE A 41 17.76 27.68 8.74
CA ILE A 41 16.59 28.07 7.92
C ILE A 41 15.72 29.09 8.64
N ARG A 42 15.08 29.98 7.86
CA ARG A 42 14.14 30.99 8.39
C ARG A 42 12.90 30.34 9.00
N ALA A 43 12.30 31.00 9.98
CA ALA A 43 11.06 30.58 10.62
C ALA A 43 9.91 30.35 9.61
N GLY A 44 9.72 31.26 8.66
CA GLY A 44 8.71 31.09 7.60
C GLY A 44 8.93 29.83 6.77
N PHE A 45 10.19 29.51 6.48
CA PHE A 45 10.53 28.30 5.75
C PHE A 45 10.28 27.05 6.59
N GLN A 46 10.63 27.05 7.89
CA GLN A 46 10.31 25.95 8.82
C GLN A 46 8.82 25.61 8.80
N TYR A 47 7.97 26.63 8.84
CA TYR A 47 6.53 26.44 8.78
C TYR A 47 6.09 25.88 7.43
N MET A 48 6.59 26.46 6.31
CA MET A 48 6.24 26.00 4.96
C MET A 48 6.55 24.53 4.73
N LEU A 49 7.59 23.97 5.34
CA LEU A 49 7.92 22.54 5.18
C LEU A 49 6.78 21.60 5.60
N TRP A 50 5.89 22.02 6.49
CA TRP A 50 4.72 21.23 6.88
C TRP A 50 3.65 21.15 5.79
N SER A 51 3.65 22.05 4.80
CA SER A 51 2.71 21.96 3.67
C SER A 51 2.88 20.66 2.90
N VAL A 52 4.11 20.11 2.86
CA VAL A 52 4.43 18.82 2.23
C VAL A 52 3.70 17.66 2.91
N LEU A 53 3.64 17.67 4.26
CA LEU A 53 2.85 16.70 5.01
C LEU A 53 1.36 16.84 4.72
N ILE A 54 0.83 18.07 4.72
CA ILE A 54 -0.58 18.33 4.44
C ILE A 54 -0.94 17.83 3.03
N ILE A 55 -0.14 18.18 2.03
CA ILE A 55 -0.34 17.75 0.64
C ILE A 55 -0.31 16.21 0.55
N GLY A 56 0.67 15.56 1.19
CA GLY A 56 0.77 14.09 1.20
C GLY A 56 -0.39 13.38 1.91
N LEU A 57 -1.04 14.02 2.87
CA LEU A 57 -2.22 13.49 3.55
C LEU A 57 -3.53 13.77 2.80
N VAL A 58 -3.61 14.85 2.03
CA VAL A 58 -4.81 15.25 1.27
C VAL A 58 -4.89 14.57 -0.09
N LEU A 59 -3.76 14.44 -0.80
CA LEU A 59 -3.77 13.92 -2.15
C LEU A 59 -3.97 12.39 -2.14
N PRO A 60 -5.04 11.87 -2.76
CA PRO A 60 -5.24 10.43 -2.90
C PRO A 60 -4.20 9.80 -3.83
N TRP A 61 -3.57 10.63 -4.67
CA TRP A 61 -2.57 10.24 -5.64
C TRP A 61 -1.18 10.64 -5.18
N THR A 62 -0.26 9.68 -5.20
CA THR A 62 1.15 9.90 -4.89
C THR A 62 1.94 9.64 -6.16
N PRO A 63 2.86 10.55 -6.56
CA PRO A 63 3.66 10.32 -7.76
C PRO A 63 4.50 9.06 -7.58
N ASN A 64 4.62 8.29 -8.63
CA ASN A 64 5.41 7.07 -8.65
C ASN A 64 6.92 7.42 -8.55
N SER A 65 7.70 6.79 -7.64
CA SER A 65 9.17 6.98 -7.50
C SER A 65 9.97 5.66 -7.41
N PRO A 66 11.13 5.52 -8.08
CA PRO A 66 12.02 4.36 -7.96
C PRO A 66 12.76 4.30 -6.61
N ILE A 67 12.77 5.40 -5.85
CA ILE A 67 13.47 5.54 -4.56
C ILE A 67 12.46 5.45 -3.40
N SER A 68 11.26 4.89 -3.63
CA SER A 68 10.23 4.78 -2.59
C SER A 68 10.71 3.91 -1.42
N VAL A 69 10.50 4.37 -0.18
CA VAL A 69 10.82 3.60 1.04
C VAL A 69 10.01 2.30 1.10
N TYR A 70 8.86 2.24 0.42
CA TYR A 70 8.03 1.04 0.28
C TYR A 70 8.61 -0.01 -0.68
N ASN A 71 9.68 0.30 -1.44
CA ASN A 71 10.42 -0.73 -2.18
C ASN A 71 11.24 -1.62 -1.23
N TYR A 72 11.51 -1.17 0.00
CA TYR A 72 12.33 -1.87 1.00
C TYR A 72 11.52 -2.40 2.20
N LEU A 73 10.30 -1.88 2.41
CA LEU A 73 9.36 -2.35 3.43
C LEU A 73 8.24 -3.14 2.73
N ASP A 74 8.21 -4.46 2.93
CA ASP A 74 7.26 -5.41 2.33
C ASP A 74 5.81 -5.24 2.85
N LEU A 75 5.20 -4.06 2.62
CA LEU A 75 3.78 -3.80 2.89
C LEU A 75 2.85 -4.39 1.81
N SER A 76 3.41 -4.92 0.72
CA SER A 76 2.71 -5.65 -0.35
C SER A 76 1.84 -6.78 0.20
N HIS A 77 2.32 -7.45 1.24
CA HIS A 77 1.67 -8.59 1.86
C HIS A 77 0.37 -8.22 2.59
N LEU A 78 0.29 -6.99 3.14
CA LEU A 78 -0.92 -6.45 3.78
C LEU A 78 -1.92 -5.96 2.74
N GLN A 79 -1.46 -5.29 1.68
CA GLN A 79 -2.33 -4.86 0.58
C GLN A 79 -2.97 -6.04 -0.16
N GLN A 80 -2.21 -7.11 -0.45
CA GLN A 80 -2.74 -8.32 -1.10
C GLN A 80 -3.72 -9.08 -0.21
N LYS A 81 -3.44 -9.20 1.10
CA LYS A 81 -4.36 -9.84 2.06
C LYS A 81 -5.66 -9.05 2.20
N VAL A 82 -5.61 -7.72 2.26
CA VAL A 82 -6.82 -6.89 2.34
C VAL A 82 -7.66 -6.94 1.05
N ALA A 83 -7.02 -6.95 -0.13
CA ALA A 83 -7.72 -7.11 -1.40
C ALA A 83 -8.50 -8.44 -1.46
N SER A 84 -7.89 -9.54 -1.01
CA SER A 84 -8.55 -10.86 -0.96
C SER A 84 -9.73 -10.96 0.02
N ILE A 85 -9.83 -10.04 1.00
CA ILE A 85 -10.93 -9.97 1.97
C ILE A 85 -12.14 -9.24 1.41
N ILE A 86 -11.89 -8.20 0.60
CA ILE A 86 -12.95 -7.42 -0.06
C ILE A 86 -13.70 -8.32 -1.04
N ASP A 87 -12.99 -9.14 -1.81
CA ASP A 87 -13.60 -10.11 -2.75
C ASP A 87 -14.41 -11.20 -2.04
N ARG A 88 -13.93 -11.71 -0.89
CA ARG A 88 -14.62 -12.77 -0.13
C ARG A 88 -15.90 -12.34 0.56
N THR A 89 -16.23 -11.05 0.55
CA THR A 89 -17.37 -10.55 1.32
C THR A 89 -18.48 -9.89 0.50
N ILE A 90 -18.43 -10.09 -0.82
CA ILE A 90 -19.55 -9.88 -1.73
C ILE A 90 -20.13 -11.27 -2.03
N PRO A 91 -21.28 -11.68 -1.46
CA PRO A 91 -22.02 -12.81 -2.01
C PRO A 91 -22.65 -12.34 -3.31
N SER A 92 -22.24 -12.91 -4.44
CA SER A 92 -22.97 -12.87 -5.70
C SER A 92 -24.27 -13.64 -5.51
N SER A 93 -25.31 -12.93 -5.06
CA SER A 93 -26.68 -13.43 -5.04
C SER A 93 -27.22 -13.48 -6.48
N SER A 94 -26.83 -14.50 -7.23
CA SER A 94 -27.41 -14.84 -8.54
C SER A 94 -27.25 -16.30 -8.97
N ALA A 95 -26.96 -17.25 -8.06
CA ALA A 95 -26.68 -18.65 -8.44
C ALA A 95 -27.52 -19.73 -7.72
N ASN A 96 -28.65 -19.39 -7.08
CA ASN A 96 -29.52 -20.39 -6.42
C ASN A 96 -31.00 -20.25 -6.83
N LEU A 97 -31.29 -20.38 -8.13
CA LEU A 97 -32.65 -20.53 -8.64
C LEU A 97 -32.78 -21.55 -9.79
N ALA A 98 -31.73 -22.34 -10.07
CA ALA A 98 -31.72 -23.29 -11.19
C ALA A 98 -31.64 -24.78 -10.78
N ASN A 99 -31.62 -25.10 -9.48
CA ASN A 99 -31.50 -26.50 -9.00
C ASN A 99 -32.78 -27.01 -8.30
N GLN A 100 -33.94 -26.77 -8.92
CA GLN A 100 -35.15 -27.56 -8.68
C GLN A 100 -35.73 -28.01 -10.01
N GLN A 101 -35.10 -29.04 -10.60
CA GLN A 101 -35.78 -29.93 -11.53
C GLN A 101 -35.32 -31.36 -11.29
N SER A 102 -36.16 -32.03 -10.50
CA SER A 102 -36.51 -33.45 -10.45
C SER A 102 -35.77 -34.40 -11.40
N THR A 103 -35.01 -35.33 -10.82
CA THR A 103 -34.82 -36.69 -11.36
C THR A 103 -35.30 -37.68 -10.31
N PHE A 104 -36.52 -38.18 -10.52
CA PHE A 104 -37.01 -39.41 -9.92
C PHE A 104 -36.37 -40.57 -10.71
N GLU A 105 -35.51 -41.35 -10.06
CA GLU A 105 -35.20 -42.71 -10.53
C GLU A 105 -35.79 -43.72 -9.54
N LEU A 106 -36.67 -44.57 -10.08
CA LEU A 106 -37.19 -45.75 -9.41
C LEU A 106 -36.06 -46.76 -9.21
N THR A 107 -35.84 -47.21 -7.98
CA THR A 107 -35.19 -48.50 -7.72
C THR A 107 -36.21 -49.50 -7.23
N ALA A 108 -36.38 -50.55 -8.03
CA ALA A 108 -37.17 -51.74 -7.76
C ALA A 108 -36.57 -52.58 -6.62
N VAL A 109 -37.46 -53.26 -5.92
CA VAL A 109 -37.21 -54.17 -4.80
C VAL A 109 -36.62 -55.50 -5.29
N GLY A 110 -35.66 -56.04 -4.52
CA GLY A 110 -35.20 -57.42 -4.57
C GLY A 110 -34.61 -57.83 -3.21
N ASP A 111 -35.33 -58.71 -2.51
CA ASP A 111 -35.07 -59.30 -1.20
C ASP A 111 -33.78 -60.16 -1.11
N GLY A 112 -33.23 -60.31 0.11
CA GLY A 112 -32.38 -61.46 0.43
C GLY A 112 -31.27 -61.31 1.48
N ASP A 113 -31.66 -60.99 2.73
CA ASP A 113 -31.15 -61.55 4.01
C ASP A 113 -29.63 -61.71 4.30
N SER A 114 -29.09 -60.92 5.24
CA SER A 114 -28.42 -61.44 6.46
C SER A 114 -27.91 -60.32 7.39
N GLN A 115 -28.07 -60.61 8.68
CA GLN A 115 -27.94 -59.74 9.86
C GLN A 115 -26.50 -59.27 10.13
N MET A 116 -26.33 -58.05 10.66
CA MET A 116 -25.84 -57.81 12.04
C MET A 116 -25.52 -56.33 12.33
N ALA A 117 -26.09 -55.89 13.45
CA ALA A 117 -25.53 -54.94 14.43
C ALA A 117 -25.13 -53.53 13.97
N VAL A 118 -26.11 -52.62 14.07
CA VAL A 118 -25.87 -51.22 14.44
C VAL A 118 -25.26 -51.21 15.85
N VAL A 119 -23.96 -50.95 15.95
CA VAL A 119 -23.32 -50.50 17.18
C VAL A 119 -22.60 -49.20 16.88
N SER A 120 -23.18 -48.13 17.39
CA SER A 120 -22.56 -46.82 17.53
C SER A 120 -21.34 -46.96 18.45
N SER A 121 -20.15 -46.75 17.92
CA SER A 121 -18.95 -46.52 18.72
C SER A 121 -18.21 -45.32 18.17
N GLU A 122 -18.40 -44.20 18.89
CA GLU A 122 -17.53 -43.03 18.83
C GLU A 122 -16.07 -43.50 18.93
N THR A 123 -15.28 -43.24 17.89
CA THR A 123 -13.82 -43.26 17.97
C THR A 123 -13.32 -41.87 17.62
N LEU A 124 -12.81 -41.24 18.67
CA LEU A 124 -12.14 -39.96 18.72
C LEU A 124 -11.12 -39.82 17.59
N GLY A 125 -11.48 -39.06 16.57
CA GLY A 125 -10.49 -38.45 15.67
C GLY A 125 -9.62 -37.46 16.46
N PRO A 126 -8.33 -37.33 16.12
CA PRO A 126 -7.43 -36.42 16.83
C PRO A 126 -8.00 -35.01 16.72
N ARG A 127 -8.31 -34.46 17.89
CA ARG A 127 -8.74 -33.07 18.10
C ARG A 127 -7.60 -32.17 17.63
N GLU A 128 -7.62 -31.77 16.36
CA GLU A 128 -6.82 -30.63 15.91
C GLU A 128 -7.17 -29.48 16.84
N LYS A 129 -6.15 -28.97 17.54
CA LYS A 129 -6.27 -27.75 18.32
C LYS A 129 -6.70 -26.67 17.35
N SER A 130 -7.97 -26.31 17.41
CA SER A 130 -8.49 -25.08 16.84
C SER A 130 -7.80 -23.92 17.56
N ASN A 131 -6.61 -23.57 17.10
CA ASN A 131 -6.04 -22.28 17.39
C ASN A 131 -7.03 -21.26 16.83
N THR A 132 -7.61 -20.53 17.77
CA THR A 132 -8.58 -19.46 17.60
C THR A 132 -7.97 -18.28 16.85
N TRP A 133 -7.80 -18.42 15.54
CA TRP A 133 -7.64 -17.30 14.63
C TRP A 133 -9.04 -16.79 14.31
N ILE A 134 -9.57 -15.87 15.12
CA ILE A 134 -10.77 -15.10 14.75
C ILE A 134 -10.56 -14.60 13.33
N SER A 135 -11.44 -15.01 12.42
CA SER A 135 -11.34 -14.84 10.98
C SER A 135 -10.83 -13.44 10.63
N PHE A 136 -9.61 -13.32 10.10
CA PHE A 136 -8.98 -12.06 9.69
C PHE A 136 -9.91 -11.09 8.92
N PRO A 137 -10.85 -11.55 8.05
CA PRO A 137 -11.89 -10.71 7.45
C PRO A 137 -12.81 -9.99 8.44
N PHE A 138 -13.21 -10.66 9.53
CA PHE A 138 -14.11 -10.12 10.54
C PHE A 138 -13.41 -9.03 11.36
N VAL A 139 -12.16 -9.27 11.77
CA VAL A 139 -11.36 -8.29 12.52
C VAL A 139 -11.13 -7.03 11.69
N TYR A 140 -10.78 -7.18 10.40
CA TYR A 140 -10.57 -6.03 9.50
C TYR A 140 -11.84 -5.18 9.33
N ARG A 141 -13.00 -5.83 9.16
CA ARG A 141 -14.31 -5.14 9.10
C ARG A 141 -14.63 -4.41 10.41
N LEU A 142 -14.42 -5.08 11.54
CA LEU A 142 -14.62 -4.48 12.86
C LEU A 142 -13.72 -3.24 13.05
N MET A 143 -12.44 -3.33 12.68
CA MET A 143 -11.50 -2.19 12.72
C MET A 143 -11.98 -1.03 11.86
N SER A 144 -12.50 -1.30 10.66
CA SER A 144 -13.05 -0.24 9.80
C SER A 144 -14.22 0.45 10.50
N TYR A 145 -15.17 -0.28 11.09
CA TYR A 145 -16.31 0.31 11.79
C TYR A 145 -15.89 1.12 13.02
N ILE A 146 -14.90 0.63 13.79
CA ILE A 146 -14.31 1.38 14.91
C ILE A 146 -13.71 2.70 14.39
N TRP A 147 -12.98 2.66 13.28
CA TRP A 147 -12.40 3.86 12.67
C TRP A 147 -13.48 4.87 12.26
N LEU A 148 -14.53 4.44 11.57
CA LEU A 148 -15.63 5.31 11.15
C LEU A 148 -16.39 5.89 12.34
N LEU A 149 -16.62 5.09 13.38
CA LEU A 149 -17.22 5.56 14.64
C LEU A 149 -16.36 6.66 15.27
N GLY A 150 -15.03 6.49 15.30
CA GLY A 150 -14.10 7.51 15.77
C GLY A 150 -14.17 8.81 14.94
N VAL A 151 -14.19 8.70 13.61
CA VAL A 151 -14.37 9.85 12.70
C VAL A 151 -15.69 10.57 12.99
N LEU A 152 -16.79 9.83 13.14
CA LEU A 152 -18.11 10.39 13.41
C LEU A 152 -18.14 11.11 14.77
N ILE A 153 -17.66 10.47 15.83
CA ILE A 153 -17.61 11.05 17.18
C ILE A 153 -16.78 12.33 17.17
N LEU A 154 -15.56 12.30 16.63
CA LEU A 154 -14.68 13.48 16.62
C LEU A 154 -15.24 14.60 15.73
N THR A 155 -15.90 14.27 14.62
CA THR A 155 -16.59 15.26 13.78
C THR A 155 -17.75 15.91 14.53
N ILE A 156 -18.63 15.11 15.14
CA ILE A 156 -19.77 15.60 15.91
C ILE A 156 -19.29 16.47 17.06
N LEU A 157 -18.28 16.01 17.82
CA LEU A 157 -17.68 16.78 18.91
C LEU A 157 -17.14 18.11 18.38
N THR A 158 -16.35 18.10 17.30
CA THR A 158 -15.78 19.31 16.70
C THR A 158 -16.88 20.28 16.25
N VAL A 159 -17.95 19.79 15.61
CA VAL A 159 -19.07 20.60 15.15
C VAL A 159 -19.87 21.17 16.32
N ILE A 160 -20.22 20.36 17.33
CA ILE A 160 -20.97 20.80 18.52
C ILE A 160 -20.18 21.88 19.25
N VAL A 161 -18.90 21.61 19.47
CA VAL A 161 -17.99 22.52 20.16
C VAL A 161 -17.87 23.86 19.43
N ASN A 162 -17.62 23.84 18.12
CA ASN A 162 -17.51 25.06 17.33
C ASN A 162 -18.86 25.80 17.20
N LYS A 163 -19.99 25.09 17.10
CA LYS A 163 -21.32 25.71 17.08
C LYS A 163 -21.67 26.35 18.42
N ARG A 164 -21.41 25.67 19.54
CA ARG A 164 -21.62 26.21 20.90
C ARG A 164 -20.77 27.45 21.11
N PHE A 165 -19.49 27.37 20.75
CA PHE A 165 -18.59 28.51 20.81
C PHE A 165 -19.10 29.67 19.94
N SER A 166 -19.43 29.42 18.67
CA SER A 166 -19.94 30.44 17.74
C SER A 166 -21.27 31.07 18.19
N LYS A 167 -22.17 30.31 18.82
CA LYS A 167 -23.45 30.82 19.34
C LYS A 167 -23.24 31.70 20.58
N ASN A 168 -22.24 31.39 21.40
CA ASN A 168 -21.97 32.08 22.65
C ASN A 168 -21.07 33.32 22.47
N ILE A 169 -20.52 33.53 21.27
CA ILE A 169 -19.75 34.73 20.94
C ILE A 169 -20.71 35.91 20.84
N GLY A 170 -20.61 36.81 21.82
CA GLY A 170 -21.33 38.07 21.79
C GLY A 170 -20.97 38.91 20.57
N HIS A 171 -21.92 39.73 20.12
CA HIS A 171 -21.77 40.62 18.95
C HIS A 171 -21.34 42.04 19.33
N ALA A 172 -20.74 42.25 20.51
CA ALA A 172 -20.34 43.57 20.97
C ALA A 172 -19.21 44.12 20.08
N VAL A 173 -19.54 45.07 19.21
CA VAL A 173 -18.59 45.71 18.29
C VAL A 173 -17.74 46.71 19.08
N VAL A 174 -16.44 46.77 18.78
CA VAL A 174 -15.57 47.84 19.27
C VAL A 174 -16.00 49.16 18.66
N THR A 175 -16.28 50.16 19.48
CA THR A 175 -16.71 51.51 19.05
C THR A 175 -15.63 52.58 19.18
N ASP A 176 -14.49 52.25 19.80
CA ASP A 176 -13.37 53.19 19.95
C ASP A 176 -12.78 53.54 18.59
N GLN A 177 -12.91 54.82 18.20
CA GLN A 177 -12.42 55.32 16.92
C GLN A 177 -10.89 55.30 16.81
N GLY A 178 -10.17 55.54 17.90
CA GLY A 178 -8.70 55.48 17.91
C GLY A 178 -8.22 54.08 17.59
N LEU A 179 -8.78 53.09 18.28
CA LEU A 179 -8.44 51.68 18.06
C LEU A 179 -8.83 51.18 16.66
N LEU A 180 -10.02 51.57 16.19
CA LEU A 180 -10.47 51.24 14.83
C LEU A 180 -9.60 51.89 13.75
N SER A 181 -9.14 53.12 13.96
CA SER A 181 -8.30 53.84 12.98
C SER A 181 -6.95 53.17 12.81
N GLU A 182 -6.26 52.81 13.91
CA GLU A 182 -4.98 52.10 13.88
C GLU A 182 -5.13 50.69 13.29
N PHE A 183 -6.18 49.96 13.66
CA PHE A 183 -6.46 48.66 13.07
C PHE A 183 -6.69 48.72 11.55
N ASN A 184 -7.45 49.72 11.08
CA ASN A 184 -7.70 49.91 9.65
C ASN A 184 -6.46 50.39 8.89
N LYS A 185 -5.60 51.19 9.53
CA LYS A 185 -4.28 51.57 8.99
C LYS A 185 -3.41 50.34 8.78
N LEU A 186 -3.28 49.48 9.78
CA LEU A 186 -2.54 48.21 9.66
C LEU A 186 -3.12 47.28 8.58
N LYS A 187 -4.45 47.20 8.46
CA LYS A 187 -5.11 46.47 7.36
C LYS A 187 -4.70 47.03 6.00
N ALA A 188 -4.71 48.36 5.84
CA ALA A 188 -4.32 49.03 4.61
C ALA A 188 -2.85 48.78 4.27
N ASP A 189 -1.95 48.89 5.25
CA ASP A 189 -0.50 48.63 5.09
C ASP A 189 -0.24 47.17 4.68
N LEU A 190 -1.02 46.23 5.20
CA LEU A 190 -0.98 44.82 4.83
C LEU A 190 -1.71 44.51 3.52
N LYS A 191 -2.31 45.49 2.85
CA LYS A 191 -3.13 45.35 1.63
C LYS A 191 -4.31 44.39 1.81
N ILE A 192 -4.95 44.44 2.98
CA ILE A 192 -6.14 43.64 3.30
C ILE A 192 -7.40 44.46 2.97
N ILE A 193 -8.05 44.10 1.87
CA ILE A 193 -9.32 44.72 1.42
C ILE A 193 -10.55 44.14 2.11
N THR A 194 -10.42 42.98 2.78
CA THR A 194 -11.55 42.31 3.42
C THR A 194 -11.94 43.04 4.69
N GLU A 195 -13.24 43.27 4.88
CA GLU A 195 -13.74 43.78 6.16
C GLU A 195 -13.65 42.73 7.26
N ILE A 196 -13.02 43.12 8.37
CA ILE A 196 -12.80 42.29 9.55
C ILE A 196 -13.30 43.09 10.75
N PRO A 197 -14.51 42.84 11.26
CA PRO A 197 -15.01 43.53 12.44
C PRO A 197 -14.20 43.15 13.68
N LEU A 198 -13.89 44.16 14.50
CA LEU A 198 -13.36 44.01 15.85
C LEU A 198 -14.52 43.80 16.83
N LEU A 199 -14.52 42.67 17.54
CA LEU A 199 -15.57 42.33 18.51
C LEU A 199 -14.97 42.07 19.89
N LYS A 200 -15.61 42.55 20.95
CA LYS A 200 -15.29 42.21 22.34
C LYS A 200 -16.07 40.98 22.77
N SER A 201 -15.41 40.00 23.39
CA SER A 201 -16.05 38.75 23.82
C SER A 201 -15.54 38.27 25.18
N ARG A 202 -16.47 37.81 26.04
CA ARG A 202 -16.15 37.13 27.30
C ARG A 202 -15.71 35.68 27.12
N GLN A 203 -15.92 35.11 25.92
CA GLN A 203 -15.64 33.71 25.63
C GLN A 203 -14.20 33.49 25.15
N VAL A 204 -13.43 34.56 24.93
CA VAL A 204 -12.02 34.48 24.52
C VAL A 204 -11.13 35.05 25.61
N ASN A 205 -10.13 34.27 25.98
CA ASN A 205 -9.12 34.66 26.97
C ASN A 205 -7.88 35.25 26.30
N SER A 206 -7.84 35.37 24.97
CA SER A 206 -6.73 35.99 24.23
C SER A 206 -7.30 36.58 22.94
N PRO A 207 -6.66 37.61 22.33
CA PRO A 207 -6.96 38.01 20.97
C PRO A 207 -6.99 36.79 20.05
N SER A 208 -8.03 36.67 19.23
CA SER A 208 -8.18 35.49 18.37
C SER A 208 -8.98 35.81 17.12
N LEU A 209 -8.41 35.47 15.97
CA LEU A 209 -9.11 35.47 14.70
C LEU A 209 -10.06 34.28 14.57
N LEU A 210 -11.32 34.54 14.22
CA LEU A 210 -12.35 33.53 14.02
C LEU A 210 -13.04 33.67 12.66
N GLY A 211 -13.35 32.54 12.02
CA GLY A 211 -14.24 32.46 10.87
C GLY A 211 -13.51 32.27 9.54
N LEU A 212 -14.02 31.33 8.72
CA LEU A 212 -13.42 30.97 7.43
C LEU A 212 -13.76 31.97 6.31
N SER A 213 -15.06 32.21 6.08
CA SER A 213 -15.55 33.11 5.02
C SER A 213 -16.00 34.48 5.53
N ARG A 214 -16.18 34.61 6.85
CA ARG A 214 -16.57 35.86 7.53
C ARG A 214 -15.64 36.06 8.72
N PRO A 215 -14.39 36.51 8.48
CA PRO A 215 -13.40 36.69 9.54
C PRO A 215 -13.88 37.73 10.55
N ARG A 216 -13.61 37.50 11.83
CA ARG A 216 -13.88 38.42 12.95
C ARG A 216 -12.69 38.37 13.87
N LEU A 217 -12.18 39.52 14.29
CA LEU A 217 -11.14 39.56 15.31
C LEU A 217 -11.78 39.73 16.68
N LEU A 218 -11.62 38.72 17.53
CA LEU A 218 -12.18 38.72 18.87
C LEU A 218 -11.16 39.23 19.87
N LEU A 219 -11.56 40.19 20.69
CA LEU A 219 -10.75 40.77 21.76
C LEU A 219 -11.36 40.40 23.11
N PRO A 220 -10.53 39.99 24.10
CA PRO A 220 -10.97 39.84 25.48
C PRO A 220 -11.54 41.15 26.02
N ILE A 221 -12.55 41.06 26.87
CA ILE A 221 -13.06 42.24 27.58
C ILE A 221 -11.96 42.81 28.49
N GLY A 222 -11.79 44.14 28.47
CA GLY A 222 -10.80 44.84 29.28
C GLY A 222 -9.37 44.81 28.72
N ILE A 223 -9.17 44.39 27.46
CA ILE A 223 -7.83 44.38 26.86
C ILE A 223 -7.24 45.80 26.72
N GLU A 224 -8.07 46.80 26.42
CA GLU A 224 -7.69 48.22 26.27
C GLU A 224 -7.15 48.83 27.58
N GLU A 225 -7.59 48.32 28.73
CA GLU A 225 -7.12 48.77 30.05
C GLU A 225 -5.77 48.14 30.42
N ARG A 226 -5.45 46.98 29.82
CA ARG A 226 -4.27 46.19 30.16
C ARG A 226 -3.10 46.42 29.22
N PHE A 227 -3.35 46.83 27.98
CA PHE A 227 -2.34 47.00 26.94
C PHE A 227 -2.38 48.43 26.40
N SER A 228 -1.21 49.03 26.18
CA SER A 228 -1.13 50.33 25.49
C SER A 228 -1.54 50.20 24.02
N LEU A 229 -1.87 51.31 23.37
CA LEU A 229 -2.24 51.32 21.95
C LEU A 229 -1.14 50.72 21.04
N GLU A 230 0.14 50.98 21.35
CA GLU A 230 1.27 50.39 20.65
C GLU A 230 1.36 48.86 20.84
N GLN A 231 1.12 48.38 22.06
CA GLN A 231 1.04 46.95 22.34
C GLN A 231 -0.15 46.29 21.61
N LEU A 232 -1.29 46.98 21.53
CA LEU A 232 -2.44 46.52 20.74
C LEU A 232 -2.11 46.49 19.24
N ASN A 233 -1.34 47.44 18.72
CA ASN A 233 -0.87 47.44 17.33
C ASN A 233 0.02 46.22 17.03
N HIS A 234 0.90 45.84 17.95
CA HIS A 234 1.68 44.60 17.84
C HIS A 234 0.79 43.34 17.77
N ILE A 235 -0.25 43.28 18.62
CA ILE A 235 -1.23 42.19 18.63
C ILE A 235 -2.03 42.16 17.32
N PHE A 236 -2.53 43.31 16.86
CA PHE A 236 -3.29 43.42 15.61
C PHE A 236 -2.45 43.03 14.41
N LEU A 237 -1.20 43.49 14.34
CA LEU A 237 -0.27 43.11 13.28
C LEU A 237 -0.11 41.59 13.22
N HIS A 238 0.07 40.93 14.36
CA HIS A 238 0.17 39.47 14.44
C HIS A 238 -1.10 38.77 13.93
N GLU A 239 -2.27 39.17 14.41
CA GLU A 239 -3.55 38.56 14.05
C GLU A 239 -3.92 38.80 12.57
N LEU A 240 -3.60 39.98 12.04
CA LEU A 240 -3.77 40.29 10.62
C LEU A 240 -2.82 39.48 9.73
N ILE A 241 -1.62 39.13 10.23
CA ILE A 241 -0.71 38.21 9.53
C ILE A 241 -1.32 36.80 9.44
N HIS A 242 -1.93 36.29 10.51
CA HIS A 242 -2.68 35.03 10.47
C HIS A 242 -3.80 35.08 9.42
N PHE A 243 -4.55 36.19 9.37
CA PHE A 243 -5.59 36.38 8.38
C PHE A 243 -5.04 36.36 6.95
N LYS A 244 -3.97 37.14 6.70
CA LYS A 244 -3.34 37.26 5.38
C LYS A 244 -2.79 35.93 4.88
N ARG A 245 -2.26 35.10 5.78
CA ARG A 245 -1.73 33.75 5.49
C ARG A 245 -2.80 32.66 5.42
N LYS A 246 -4.07 32.99 5.71
CA LYS A 246 -5.18 32.04 5.77
C LYS A 246 -4.95 30.92 6.79
N ASP A 247 -4.30 31.24 7.91
CA ASP A 247 -3.95 30.26 8.93
C ASP A 247 -5.17 29.56 9.55
N VAL A 248 -6.33 30.25 9.62
CA VAL A 248 -7.60 29.65 10.05
C VAL A 248 -8.05 28.52 9.11
N TRP A 249 -7.86 28.68 7.79
CA TRP A 249 -8.17 27.64 6.80
C TRP A 249 -7.24 26.44 6.94
N ILE A 250 -5.93 26.69 7.11
CA ILE A 250 -4.95 25.64 7.34
C ILE A 250 -5.27 24.87 8.63
N ASN A 251 -5.61 25.58 9.71
CA ASN A 251 -5.97 24.97 10.98
C ASN A 251 -7.24 24.09 10.85
N CYS A 252 -8.25 24.55 10.11
CA CYS A 252 -9.43 23.76 9.81
C CYS A 252 -9.08 22.50 9.00
N LEU A 253 -8.26 22.63 7.96
CA LEU A 253 -7.81 21.49 7.15
C LEU A 253 -7.04 20.47 8.01
N THR A 254 -6.09 20.92 8.84
CA THR A 254 -5.36 20.00 9.72
C THR A 254 -6.25 19.33 10.75
N GLN A 255 -7.31 19.99 11.23
CA GLN A 255 -8.28 19.36 12.10
C GLN A 255 -9.04 18.23 11.39
N LEU A 256 -9.44 18.43 10.13
CA LEU A 256 -10.06 17.39 9.32
C LEU A 256 -9.11 16.20 9.11
N LEU A 257 -7.84 16.47 8.81
CA LEU A 257 -6.81 15.43 8.66
C LEU A 257 -6.59 14.66 9.97
N ILE A 258 -6.53 15.33 11.11
CA ILE A 258 -6.46 14.69 12.44
C ILE A 258 -7.68 13.79 12.66
N ILE A 259 -8.88 14.25 12.32
CA ILE A 259 -10.10 13.44 12.47
C ILE A 259 -10.01 12.17 11.60
N CYS A 260 -9.58 12.27 10.34
CA CYS A 260 -9.42 11.11 9.46
C CYS A 260 -8.36 10.12 9.97
N HIS A 261 -7.27 10.64 10.54
CA HIS A 261 -6.12 9.87 11.01
C HIS A 261 -6.02 9.79 12.54
N TRP A 262 -7.15 9.85 13.25
CA TRP A 262 -7.20 10.06 14.70
C TRP A 262 -6.42 9.01 15.51
N PHE A 263 -6.28 7.80 14.98
CA PHE A 263 -5.54 6.70 15.59
C PHE A 263 -4.02 6.88 15.56
N ASN A 264 -3.47 7.83 14.79
CA ASN A 264 -2.04 7.99 14.59
C ASN A 264 -1.45 9.13 15.44
N PRO A 265 -0.79 8.83 16.58
CA PRO A 265 -0.25 9.84 17.50
C PRO A 265 0.85 10.71 16.87
N LEU A 266 1.56 10.22 15.84
CA LEU A 266 2.60 11.01 15.17
C LEU A 266 2.00 12.16 14.37
N ILE A 267 0.82 11.98 13.78
CA ILE A 267 0.11 13.07 13.07
C ILE A 267 -0.37 14.14 14.06
N TRP A 268 -0.88 13.72 15.23
CA TRP A 268 -1.20 14.66 16.32
C TRP A 268 0.02 15.47 16.74
N TYR A 269 1.16 14.81 16.96
CA TYR A 269 2.40 15.47 17.34
C TYR A 269 2.93 16.38 16.23
N ALA A 270 2.88 15.94 14.97
CA ALA A 270 3.30 16.72 13.82
C ALA A 270 2.53 18.03 13.71
N PHE A 271 1.19 17.98 13.78
CA PHE A 271 0.38 19.20 13.71
C PHE A 271 0.49 20.06 14.97
N TYR A 272 0.74 19.46 16.15
CA TYR A 272 1.13 20.22 17.33
C TYR A 272 2.43 21.01 17.11
N ARG A 273 3.46 20.40 16.50
CA ARG A 273 4.73 21.05 16.15
C ARG A 273 4.56 22.08 15.03
N MET A 274 3.72 21.80 14.04
CA MET A 274 3.37 22.74 12.98
C MET A 274 2.75 24.01 13.54
N ARG A 275 1.86 23.89 14.53
CA ARG A 275 1.26 25.05 15.20
C ARG A 275 2.31 25.89 15.92
N GLU A 276 3.30 25.28 16.58
CA GLU A 276 4.42 26.05 17.16
C GLU A 276 5.19 26.84 16.08
N ASP A 277 5.49 26.20 14.95
CA ASP A 277 6.19 26.87 13.86
C ASP A 277 5.34 27.94 13.16
N GLN A 278 4.00 27.79 13.17
CA GLN A 278 3.06 28.78 12.65
C GLN A 278 3.18 30.10 13.41
N GLU A 279 3.13 30.04 14.74
CA GLU A 279 3.26 31.19 15.65
C GLU A 279 4.62 31.87 15.47
N ILE A 280 5.72 31.09 15.48
CA ILE A 280 7.09 31.61 15.27
C ILE A 280 7.21 32.27 13.89
N SER A 281 6.58 31.69 12.86
CA SER A 281 6.57 32.30 11.52
C SER A 281 5.73 33.57 11.47
N CYS A 282 4.65 33.69 12.25
CA CYS A 282 3.88 34.93 12.34
C CYS A 282 4.70 36.02 13.02
N ASP A 283 5.36 35.70 14.14
CA ASP A 283 6.26 36.61 14.82
C ASP A 283 7.35 37.13 13.90
N ALA A 284 8.00 36.24 13.14
CA ALA A 284 9.07 36.62 12.22
C ALA A 284 8.59 37.57 11.10
N LEU A 285 7.32 37.48 10.70
CA LEU A 285 6.72 38.37 9.71
C LEU A 285 6.19 39.67 10.32
N ALA A 286 5.89 39.68 11.61
CA ALA A 286 5.54 40.88 12.36
C ALA A 286 6.80 41.72 12.61
N THR A 287 7.87 41.09 13.11
CA THR A 287 9.16 41.76 13.36
C THR A 287 9.80 42.28 12.08
N ALA A 288 9.58 41.61 10.94
CA ALA A 288 10.06 42.10 9.64
C ALA A 288 9.31 43.35 9.10
N ARG A 289 8.26 43.82 9.79
CA ARG A 289 7.44 44.99 9.41
C ARG A 289 7.49 46.14 10.39
N ILE A 290 8.22 45.99 11.48
CA ILE A 290 8.46 47.03 12.48
C ILE A 290 9.95 47.33 12.52
N ASP A 291 10.30 48.48 13.08
CA ASP A 291 11.70 48.88 13.18
C ASP A 291 12.46 47.98 14.18
N ALA A 292 13.79 47.91 14.01
CA ALA A 292 14.65 47.08 14.87
C ALA A 292 14.50 47.47 16.35
N GLU A 293 14.34 48.77 16.63
CA GLU A 293 14.12 49.29 17.97
C GLU A 293 12.81 48.79 18.60
N GLN A 294 11.75 48.64 17.81
CA GLN A 294 10.42 48.16 18.24
C GLN A 294 10.34 46.63 18.43
N CYS A 295 11.34 45.88 17.97
CA CYS A 295 11.35 44.41 18.10
C CYS A 295 11.38 43.95 19.57
N SER A 296 12.05 44.73 20.44
CA SER A 296 12.06 44.49 21.89
C SER A 296 10.68 44.74 22.50
N ASP A 297 9.99 45.80 22.08
CA ASP A 297 8.64 46.13 22.56
C ASP A 297 7.61 45.10 22.11
N TYR A 298 7.76 44.58 20.89
CA TYR A 298 6.98 43.44 20.41
C TYR A 298 7.20 42.19 21.27
N ALA A 299 8.45 41.85 21.58
CA ALA A 299 8.78 40.71 22.44
C ALA A 299 8.20 40.87 23.86
N TYR A 300 8.27 42.07 24.43
CA TYR A 300 7.65 42.39 25.72
C TYR A 300 6.13 42.28 25.66
N THR A 301 5.51 42.74 24.56
CA THR A 301 4.07 42.60 24.33
C THR A 301 3.64 41.14 24.35
N LEU A 302 4.38 40.25 23.67
CA LEU A 302 4.11 38.81 23.67
C LEU A 302 4.26 38.18 25.05
N LEU A 303 5.29 38.56 25.80
CA LEU A 303 5.52 38.07 27.16
C LEU A 303 4.37 38.49 28.09
N LYS A 304 4.01 39.78 28.07
CA LYS A 304 2.88 40.33 28.83
C LYS A 304 1.56 39.67 28.45
N LEU A 305 1.33 39.40 27.16
CA LEU A 305 0.15 38.69 26.69
C LEU A 305 0.07 37.27 27.27
N ALA A 306 1.19 36.53 27.26
CA ALA A 306 1.27 35.20 27.84
C ALA A 306 1.04 35.22 29.35
N GLU A 307 1.62 36.16 30.08
CA GLU A 307 1.43 36.32 31.53
C GLU A 307 -0.01 36.67 31.89
N THR A 308 -0.64 37.56 31.13
CA THR A 308 -1.99 38.07 31.40
C THR A 308 -3.07 37.01 31.19
N TYR A 309 -2.83 36.04 30.31
CA TYR A 309 -3.87 35.16 29.76
C TYR A 309 -3.55 33.65 29.83
N SER A 310 -2.58 33.23 30.65
CA SER A 310 -2.10 31.84 30.72
C SER A 310 -3.18 30.77 31.05
N ALA A 311 -3.35 29.85 30.07
CA ALA A 311 -3.86 28.46 30.04
C ALA A 311 -5.31 28.10 30.49
N THR A 312 -6.20 27.84 29.52
CA THR A 312 -7.40 26.96 29.62
C THR A 312 -7.77 26.39 28.23
N PRO A 313 -8.58 25.31 28.10
CA PRO A 313 -8.31 24.18 27.20
C PRO A 313 -8.42 24.50 25.70
N ARG A 314 -7.54 23.86 24.93
CA ARG A 314 -7.48 23.94 23.47
C ARG A 314 -8.76 23.39 22.84
N LEU A 315 -9.62 24.28 22.39
CA LEU A 315 -10.70 23.96 21.46
C LEU A 315 -10.13 23.78 20.06
N ALA A 316 -10.48 22.67 19.41
CA ALA A 316 -10.12 22.37 18.03
C ALA A 316 -10.68 23.45 17.07
N GLY A 317 -9.85 24.42 16.70
CA GLY A 317 -10.21 25.48 15.75
C GLY A 317 -9.69 26.88 16.07
N MET A 318 -9.11 27.14 17.25
CA MET A 318 -8.62 28.48 17.61
C MET A 318 -7.10 28.61 17.43
N ALA A 319 -6.66 29.66 16.73
CA ALA A 319 -5.32 30.24 16.92
C ALA A 319 -5.36 31.02 18.23
N SER A 320 -4.59 30.57 19.22
CA SER A 320 -4.41 31.30 20.47
C SER A 320 -2.93 31.55 20.61
N LEU A 321 -2.57 32.82 20.74
CA LEU A 321 -1.23 33.31 20.97
C LEU A 321 -0.58 32.75 22.25
N CYS A 322 -1.37 32.27 23.21
CA CYS A 322 -0.86 31.78 24.50
C CYS A 322 -0.51 30.28 24.42
N GLY A 323 0.75 30.02 24.08
CA GLY A 323 1.37 28.70 24.16
C GLY A 323 1.88 28.35 25.56
N SER A 324 2.41 27.13 25.75
CA SER A 324 3.11 26.75 26.98
C SER A 324 4.36 27.62 27.21
N ASN A 325 4.88 27.67 28.43
CA ASN A 325 6.11 28.43 28.75
C ASN A 325 7.29 28.08 27.81
N SER A 326 7.38 26.82 27.38
CA SER A 326 8.37 26.36 26.39
C SER A 326 8.12 26.94 24.98
N GLN A 327 6.86 27.14 24.59
CA GLN A 327 6.48 27.75 23.31
C GLN A 327 6.82 29.25 23.29
N ILE A 328 6.47 29.98 24.34
CA ILE A 328 6.80 31.41 24.47
C ILE A 328 8.32 31.61 24.46
N LYS A 329 9.08 30.80 25.21
CA LYS A 329 10.55 30.85 25.20
C LYS A 329 11.13 30.71 23.78
N LYS A 330 10.61 29.80 22.95
CA LYS A 330 11.08 29.62 21.57
C LYS A 330 10.82 30.84 20.69
N ARG A 331 9.65 31.47 20.83
CA ARG A 331 9.27 32.70 20.12
C ARG A 331 10.23 33.84 20.47
N LEU A 332 10.49 34.04 21.76
CA LEU A 332 11.42 35.07 22.25
C LEU A 332 12.87 34.84 21.79
N ILE A 333 13.35 33.59 21.83
CA ILE A 333 14.68 33.23 21.30
C ILE A 333 14.76 33.57 19.81
N MET A 334 13.72 33.27 19.03
CA MET A 334 13.68 33.57 17.61
C MET A 334 13.77 35.08 17.36
N ILE A 335 12.95 35.88 18.05
CA ILE A 335 12.94 37.34 17.92
C ILE A 335 14.33 37.92 18.21
N LYS A 336 14.96 37.54 19.33
CA LYS A 336 16.32 37.95 19.70
C LYS A 336 17.37 37.54 18.65
N SER A 337 17.22 36.37 18.05
CA SER A 337 18.18 35.90 17.03
C SER A 337 17.97 36.53 15.65
N SER A 338 16.82 37.16 15.39
CA SER A 338 16.50 37.73 14.08
C SER A 338 17.41 38.91 13.68
N GLU A 339 18.04 39.57 14.65
CA GLU A 339 19.01 40.65 14.42
C GLU A 339 20.34 40.16 13.82
N ASN A 340 20.72 38.89 14.05
CA ASN A 340 22.04 38.35 13.68
C ASN A 340 21.99 37.28 12.59
N HIS A 341 20.81 36.80 12.20
CA HIS A 341 20.68 35.64 11.32
C HIS A 341 20.39 36.00 9.86
N ARG A 342 21.45 36.29 9.09
CA ARG A 342 21.38 36.23 7.62
C ARG A 342 21.26 34.77 7.20
N SER A 343 20.03 34.25 7.13
CA SER A 343 19.82 32.90 6.59
C SER A 343 20.40 32.82 5.17
N SER A 344 21.31 31.89 4.92
CA SER A 344 21.76 31.66 3.56
C SER A 344 20.64 31.01 2.77
N ALA A 345 20.22 31.62 1.67
CA ALA A 345 19.27 31.02 0.72
C ALA A 345 19.68 29.59 0.32
N LYS A 346 20.99 29.29 0.37
CA LYS A 346 21.58 27.96 0.14
C LYS A 346 21.07 26.90 1.12
N TRP A 347 20.93 27.22 2.41
CA TRP A 347 20.43 26.26 3.41
C TRP A 347 18.92 26.06 3.32
N SER A 348 18.17 27.11 2.95
CA SER A 348 16.75 26.99 2.63
C SER A 348 16.55 26.09 1.40
N LEU A 349 17.33 26.30 0.33
CA LEU A 349 17.29 25.48 -0.88
C LEU A 349 17.65 24.02 -0.58
N LEU A 350 18.72 23.77 0.19
CA LEU A 350 19.11 22.42 0.59
C LEU A 350 18.01 21.71 1.40
N GLY A 351 17.34 22.44 2.31
CA GLY A 351 16.19 21.94 3.06
C GLY A 351 15.00 21.59 2.17
N VAL A 352 14.68 22.44 1.17
CA VAL A 352 13.66 22.12 0.14
C VAL A 352 14.02 20.83 -0.56
N VAL A 353 15.24 20.73 -1.10
CA VAL A 353 15.67 19.59 -1.91
C VAL A 353 15.62 18.31 -1.08
N ALA A 354 16.14 18.31 0.15
CA ALA A 354 16.08 17.15 1.03
C ALA A 354 14.64 16.70 1.34
N ILE A 355 13.72 17.66 1.56
CA ILE A 355 12.32 17.35 1.90
C ILE A 355 11.50 16.97 0.68
N VAL A 356 11.76 17.55 -0.49
CA VAL A 356 11.13 17.18 -1.75
C VAL A 356 11.59 15.79 -2.17
N LEU A 357 12.90 15.50 -2.13
CA LEU A 357 13.42 14.16 -2.38
C LEU A 357 12.77 13.14 -1.45
N LEU A 358 12.62 13.48 -0.17
CA LEU A 358 12.09 12.54 0.81
C LEU A 358 10.56 12.43 0.83
N ALA A 359 9.83 13.49 0.49
CA ALA A 359 8.41 13.40 0.18
C ALA A 359 8.19 12.51 -1.04
N PHE A 360 9.09 12.63 -2.03
CA PHE A 360 9.14 11.77 -3.20
C PHE A 360 9.63 10.35 -2.90
N THR A 361 10.18 10.04 -1.71
CA THR A 361 10.44 8.65 -1.28
C THR A 361 9.38 8.11 -0.32
N SER A 362 8.78 8.96 0.52
CA SER A 362 7.87 8.55 1.59
C SER A 362 6.41 8.62 1.21
N PHE A 363 6.00 9.55 0.34
CA PHE A 363 4.64 9.54 -0.18
C PHE A 363 4.56 8.78 -1.49
N ALA A 364 5.62 8.81 -2.30
CA ALA A 364 5.61 8.13 -3.57
C ALA A 364 5.26 6.65 -3.46
N SER A 365 4.35 6.23 -4.32
CA SER A 365 4.13 4.82 -4.59
C SER A 365 5.31 4.30 -5.44
N PRO A 366 5.60 2.99 -5.41
CA PRO A 366 6.67 2.41 -6.24
C PRO A 366 6.52 2.87 -7.70
N GLN A 367 7.58 3.42 -8.31
CA GLN A 367 7.56 3.69 -9.74
C GLN A 367 7.70 2.41 -10.53
N ALA A 368 6.59 2.01 -11.15
CA ALA A 368 6.69 1.43 -12.47
C ALA A 368 7.25 2.52 -13.41
N MET A 369 8.48 2.35 -13.90
CA MET A 369 9.12 3.27 -14.85
C MET A 369 8.17 3.55 -16.02
N ALA A 370 7.89 4.83 -16.28
CA ALA A 370 7.12 5.30 -17.42
C ALA A 370 8.07 5.46 -18.62
N ASN A 371 7.73 4.81 -19.73
CA ASN A 371 8.38 4.97 -21.02
C ASN A 371 8.02 6.33 -21.69
N PRO A 372 8.78 6.79 -22.71
CA PRO A 372 8.54 8.07 -23.42
C PRO A 372 7.20 8.10 -24.18
N PRO A 373 6.75 9.28 -24.66
CA PRO A 373 5.39 9.46 -25.17
C PRO A 373 5.18 8.91 -26.59
N LEU A 374 3.95 8.44 -26.79
CA LEU A 374 3.19 8.36 -28.05
C LEU A 374 3.81 7.53 -29.19
N TYR A 375 3.35 6.28 -29.32
CA TYR A 375 2.88 5.81 -30.62
C TYR A 375 1.37 5.91 -30.64
N GLU A 376 0.86 6.56 -31.69
CA GLU A 376 -0.54 6.82 -31.97
C GLU A 376 -1.40 5.56 -31.87
N LYS A 377 -2.63 5.77 -31.38
CA LYS A 377 -3.75 4.86 -31.62
C LYS A 377 -4.01 4.80 -33.11
N GLU A 378 -4.02 3.60 -33.67
CA GLU A 378 -4.90 3.24 -34.79
C GLU A 378 -5.46 1.82 -34.58
N PRO A 379 -6.61 1.49 -35.20
CA PRO A 379 -7.79 1.02 -34.50
C PRO A 379 -7.92 -0.51 -34.43
N GLU A 380 -8.88 -0.94 -33.62
CA GLU A 380 -9.35 -2.32 -33.53
C GLU A 380 -9.76 -2.91 -34.90
N GLN A 381 -9.51 -4.23 -34.97
CA GLN A 381 -10.07 -5.27 -35.85
C GLN A 381 -9.27 -5.74 -37.09
N ALA A 382 -9.22 -7.08 -37.15
CA ALA A 382 -9.00 -7.94 -38.31
C ALA A 382 -7.55 -8.14 -38.81
N ASN A 383 -6.84 -9.10 -38.22
CA ASN A 383 -6.67 -10.44 -38.81
C ASN A 383 -5.55 -11.21 -38.11
N MET A 384 -5.84 -12.50 -37.86
CA MET A 384 -4.87 -13.50 -37.47
C MET A 384 -3.76 -13.59 -38.52
N LEU A 385 -2.51 -13.55 -38.07
CA LEU A 385 -1.38 -14.41 -38.50
C LEU A 385 -0.15 -14.06 -37.61
N PRO A 386 0.66 -15.05 -37.17
CA PRO A 386 1.71 -14.82 -36.17
C PRO A 386 2.95 -14.13 -36.78
N LYS A 387 3.51 -13.16 -36.06
CA LYS A 387 4.81 -12.55 -36.38
C LYS A 387 5.96 -13.44 -35.87
N GLU A 388 6.68 -13.98 -36.85
CA GLU A 388 8.04 -14.54 -36.92
C GLU A 388 8.79 -15.11 -35.69
N PHE A 389 9.35 -16.29 -35.94
CA PHE A 389 9.92 -17.32 -35.06
C PHE A 389 11.31 -17.01 -34.46
N SER A 390 11.53 -17.53 -33.24
CA SER A 390 12.85 -17.91 -32.73
C SER A 390 13.15 -19.40 -33.03
N ASP A 391 14.14 -19.63 -33.90
CA ASP A 391 14.99 -20.83 -34.06
C ASP A 391 14.34 -22.24 -34.06
N ILE A 392 13.85 -22.68 -35.22
CA ILE A 392 13.26 -24.00 -35.49
C ILE A 392 14.28 -25.15 -35.32
N SER A 393 15.59 -24.88 -35.36
CA SER A 393 16.64 -25.92 -35.42
C SER A 393 16.76 -26.78 -34.14
N SER A 394 16.37 -26.23 -32.99
CA SER A 394 16.47 -26.91 -31.69
C SER A 394 15.24 -27.73 -31.31
N GLY A 395 14.17 -27.70 -32.10
CA GLY A 395 12.88 -28.31 -31.74
C GLY A 395 12.15 -27.63 -30.57
N VAL A 396 12.65 -26.47 -30.12
CA VAL A 396 12.07 -25.62 -29.07
C VAL A 396 11.64 -24.30 -29.70
N ILE A 397 10.39 -23.90 -29.47
CA ILE A 397 9.82 -22.64 -29.98
C ILE A 397 9.39 -21.80 -28.78
N VAL A 398 9.73 -20.51 -28.74
CA VAL A 398 9.30 -19.58 -27.68
C VAL A 398 8.43 -18.49 -28.29
N GLU A 399 7.26 -18.27 -27.72
CA GLU A 399 6.24 -17.32 -28.18
C GLU A 399 5.86 -16.34 -27.07
N ASP A 400 5.57 -15.11 -27.46
CA ASP A 400 4.94 -14.11 -26.59
C ASP A 400 3.44 -14.34 -26.51
N ILE A 401 2.90 -14.33 -25.29
CA ILE A 401 1.46 -14.37 -25.04
C ILE A 401 1.00 -13.14 -24.28
N SER A 402 -0.23 -12.72 -24.52
CA SER A 402 -0.87 -11.62 -23.80
C SER A 402 -2.36 -11.85 -23.64
N GLY A 403 -2.87 -11.61 -22.44
CA GLY A 403 -4.29 -11.46 -22.14
C GLY A 403 -4.61 -10.02 -21.71
N GLU A 404 -5.86 -9.76 -21.32
CA GLU A 404 -6.30 -8.42 -20.90
C GLU A 404 -5.47 -7.82 -19.75
N LYS A 405 -5.01 -8.68 -18.83
CA LYS A 405 -4.32 -8.29 -17.60
C LYS A 405 -2.89 -8.82 -17.49
N PHE A 406 -2.47 -9.65 -18.44
CA PHE A 406 -1.19 -10.34 -18.35
C PHE A 406 -0.40 -10.39 -19.65
N LYS A 407 0.92 -10.53 -19.50
CA LYS A 407 1.87 -10.89 -20.54
C LYS A 407 2.69 -12.07 -20.05
N GLY A 408 3.20 -12.87 -20.98
CA GLY A 408 3.99 -14.03 -20.64
C GLY A 408 4.69 -14.64 -21.84
N LYS A 409 5.29 -15.80 -21.60
CA LYS A 409 5.95 -16.61 -22.61
C LYS A 409 5.36 -18.01 -22.59
N VAL A 410 5.19 -18.57 -23.78
CA VAL A 410 4.96 -20.00 -23.99
C VAL A 410 6.18 -20.60 -24.66
N MET A 411 6.60 -21.77 -24.23
CA MET A 411 7.65 -22.53 -24.88
C MET A 411 7.12 -23.91 -25.26
N LEU A 412 7.25 -24.27 -26.53
CA LEU A 412 6.83 -25.55 -27.09
C LEU A 412 8.05 -26.43 -27.31
N ILE A 413 8.02 -27.63 -26.74
CA ILE A 413 9.08 -28.63 -26.82
C ILE A 413 8.53 -29.85 -27.53
N LYS A 414 8.97 -30.08 -28.78
CA LYS A 414 8.42 -31.16 -29.62
C LYS A 414 8.78 -32.57 -29.13
N ASP A 415 9.97 -32.73 -28.56
CA ASP A 415 10.43 -34.00 -28.01
C ASP A 415 10.38 -33.96 -26.47
N PRO A 416 9.37 -34.59 -25.85
CA PRO A 416 9.19 -34.56 -24.40
C PRO A 416 10.30 -35.30 -23.63
N THR A 417 11.01 -36.23 -24.28
CA THR A 417 12.03 -37.05 -23.60
C THR A 417 13.27 -36.24 -23.19
N ARG A 418 13.44 -35.05 -23.77
CA ARG A 418 14.47 -34.06 -23.44
C ARG A 418 14.22 -33.33 -22.13
N ILE A 419 13.03 -33.44 -21.55
CA ILE A 419 12.71 -32.81 -20.28
C ILE A 419 13.31 -33.62 -19.15
N LYS A 420 14.08 -32.94 -18.30
CA LYS A 420 14.71 -33.48 -17.09
C LYS A 420 14.37 -32.60 -15.91
N LEU A 421 14.35 -33.16 -14.70
CA LEU A 421 14.29 -32.37 -13.49
C LEU A 421 15.70 -31.98 -13.05
N ALA A 422 15.97 -30.69 -12.94
CA ALA A 422 17.12 -30.17 -12.21
C ALA A 422 16.71 -29.92 -10.75
N VAL A 423 17.57 -30.34 -9.83
CA VAL A 423 17.39 -30.19 -8.38
C VAL A 423 18.66 -29.52 -7.85
N THR A 424 18.50 -28.60 -6.90
CA THR A 424 19.65 -27.95 -6.24
C THR A 424 20.62 -28.99 -5.70
N LYS A 425 21.92 -28.73 -5.84
CA LYS A 425 22.97 -29.59 -5.28
C LYS A 425 23.03 -29.55 -3.74
N ASP A 426 22.52 -28.46 -3.14
CA ASP A 426 22.66 -28.14 -1.72
C ASP A 426 21.30 -28.20 -0.99
N ILE A 427 20.56 -29.31 -1.17
CA ILE A 427 19.27 -29.54 -0.51
C ILE A 427 19.42 -29.34 1.00
N GLY A 428 18.52 -28.55 1.57
CA GLY A 428 18.48 -28.16 2.97
C GLY A 428 19.43 -27.03 3.38
N VAL A 429 20.27 -26.56 2.46
CA VAL A 429 21.17 -25.42 2.70
C VAL A 429 20.73 -24.21 1.86
N MET A 430 20.66 -24.34 0.53
CA MET A 430 20.32 -23.24 -0.37
C MET A 430 19.83 -23.74 -1.74
N GLY A 431 18.85 -23.05 -2.32
CA GLY A 431 18.43 -23.25 -3.70
C GLY A 431 19.39 -22.62 -4.71
N GLU A 432 19.13 -22.84 -5.99
CA GLU A 432 19.87 -22.27 -7.12
C GLU A 432 18.91 -21.49 -8.01
N ARG A 433 19.42 -20.57 -8.84
CA ARG A 433 18.59 -19.86 -9.82
C ARG A 433 18.22 -20.78 -10.98
N VAL A 434 17.13 -20.50 -11.69
CA VAL A 434 16.74 -21.34 -12.85
C VAL A 434 17.83 -21.31 -13.92
N SER A 435 18.45 -20.15 -14.19
CA SER A 435 19.56 -20.08 -15.15
C SER A 435 20.78 -20.91 -14.72
N GLU A 436 21.07 -20.98 -13.43
CA GLU A 436 22.17 -21.79 -12.87
C GLU A 436 21.87 -23.28 -13.01
N LEU A 437 20.63 -23.70 -12.70
CA LEU A 437 20.17 -25.08 -12.85
C LEU A 437 20.20 -25.53 -14.32
N VAL A 438 19.75 -24.68 -15.25
CA VAL A 438 19.83 -24.94 -16.70
C VAL A 438 21.29 -25.09 -17.13
N LYS A 439 22.15 -24.16 -16.74
CA LYS A 439 23.57 -24.18 -17.10
C LYS A 439 24.30 -25.39 -16.53
N ALA A 440 24.05 -25.75 -15.27
CA ALA A 440 24.70 -26.87 -14.58
C ALA A 440 24.34 -28.24 -15.18
N ARG A 441 23.27 -28.33 -15.96
CA ARG A 441 22.84 -29.55 -16.66
C ARG A 441 23.15 -29.54 -18.15
N GLY A 442 23.86 -28.52 -18.64
CA GLY A 442 24.11 -28.35 -20.07
C GLY A 442 22.82 -28.23 -20.89
N ALA A 443 21.73 -27.81 -20.25
CA ALA A 443 20.42 -27.66 -20.86
C ALA A 443 20.33 -26.35 -21.66
N ILE A 444 19.46 -26.33 -22.66
CA ILE A 444 19.23 -25.15 -23.51
C ILE A 444 18.08 -24.27 -23.03
N ALA A 445 17.20 -24.82 -22.19
CA ALA A 445 16.01 -24.13 -21.70
C ALA A 445 15.57 -24.64 -20.32
N GLY A 446 14.72 -23.89 -19.63
CA GLY A 446 14.03 -24.37 -18.44
C GLY A 446 13.04 -23.39 -17.82
N ILE A 447 12.21 -23.90 -16.93
CA ILE A 447 11.29 -23.14 -16.07
C ILE A 447 11.42 -23.61 -14.62
N ASN A 448 11.04 -22.77 -13.66
CA ASN A 448 10.92 -23.22 -12.27
C ASN A 448 9.85 -24.33 -12.14
N ALA A 449 10.02 -25.25 -11.18
CA ALA A 449 9.19 -26.44 -11.07
C ALA A 449 8.33 -26.48 -9.79
N GLY A 450 8.66 -27.36 -8.84
CA GLY A 450 7.85 -27.63 -7.67
C GLY A 450 7.93 -26.55 -6.60
N GLY A 451 7.09 -26.71 -5.58
CA GLY A 451 7.12 -25.86 -4.41
C GLY A 451 8.38 -26.11 -3.58
N PHE A 452 8.63 -25.19 -2.67
CA PHE A 452 9.64 -25.37 -1.64
C PHE A 452 9.08 -24.84 -0.32
N TYR A 453 9.45 -25.47 0.78
CA TYR A 453 9.10 -24.99 2.11
C TYR A 453 10.29 -24.26 2.73
N ASP A 454 9.98 -23.30 3.60
CA ASP A 454 10.97 -22.41 4.19
C ASP A 454 10.76 -22.35 5.71
N PRO A 455 11.31 -23.33 6.45
CA PRO A 455 11.04 -23.47 7.87
C PRO A 455 11.58 -22.29 8.70
N ASN A 456 12.52 -21.52 8.14
CA ASN A 456 13.19 -20.41 8.81
C ASN A 456 12.80 -19.02 8.25
N GLY A 457 11.87 -18.95 7.28
CA GLY A 457 11.44 -17.70 6.66
C GLY A 457 12.55 -16.93 5.90
N LYS A 458 13.60 -17.62 5.43
CA LYS A 458 14.76 -17.02 4.75
C LYS A 458 14.57 -16.85 3.24
N GLY A 459 13.56 -17.50 2.66
CA GLY A 459 13.20 -17.45 1.25
C GLY A 459 14.26 -18.02 0.31
N ASN A 460 15.12 -18.91 0.79
CA ASN A 460 16.35 -19.34 0.10
C ASN A 460 16.19 -20.55 -0.83
N GLY A 461 14.99 -21.11 -0.98
CA GLY A 461 14.72 -22.22 -1.91
C GLY A 461 15.38 -23.55 -1.53
N ALA A 462 15.76 -23.74 -0.27
CA ALA A 462 16.61 -24.85 0.14
C ALA A 462 15.92 -26.23 0.17
N PHE A 463 14.61 -26.29 0.44
CA PHE A 463 13.93 -27.56 0.69
C PHE A 463 12.79 -27.78 -0.32
N PRO A 464 12.90 -28.75 -1.24
CA PRO A 464 11.77 -29.16 -2.08
C PRO A 464 10.53 -29.50 -1.25
N ASP A 465 9.35 -29.21 -1.76
CA ASP A 465 8.09 -29.60 -1.12
C ASP A 465 7.48 -30.84 -1.79
N GLY A 466 7.00 -31.77 -0.98
CA GLY A 466 6.41 -33.03 -1.42
C GLY A 466 7.40 -34.13 -1.79
N LEU A 467 7.03 -34.91 -2.81
CA LEU A 467 7.88 -35.91 -3.44
C LEU A 467 8.65 -35.27 -4.60
N THR A 468 9.97 -35.48 -4.63
CA THR A 468 10.86 -35.05 -5.71
C THR A 468 11.59 -36.26 -6.30
N VAL A 469 11.45 -36.47 -7.61
CA VAL A 469 12.04 -37.60 -8.34
C VAL A 469 12.92 -37.06 -9.46
N GLN A 470 14.17 -37.51 -9.50
CA GLN A 470 15.12 -37.17 -10.55
C GLN A 470 15.73 -38.47 -11.11
N ASN A 471 15.70 -38.63 -12.43
CA ASN A 471 16.19 -39.84 -13.11
C ASN A 471 15.65 -41.16 -12.54
N GLY A 472 14.36 -41.19 -12.18
CA GLY A 472 13.67 -42.37 -11.64
C GLY A 472 13.96 -42.66 -10.17
N LYS A 473 14.74 -41.82 -9.48
CA LYS A 473 15.07 -41.98 -8.06
C LYS A 473 14.38 -40.90 -7.23
N LEU A 474 13.78 -41.31 -6.12
CA LEU A 474 13.27 -40.38 -5.11
C LEU A 474 14.46 -39.69 -4.43
N VAL A 475 14.61 -38.38 -4.66
CA VAL A 475 15.73 -37.58 -4.14
C VAL A 475 15.35 -36.77 -2.90
N ASP A 476 14.06 -36.46 -2.73
CA ASP A 476 13.53 -35.82 -1.53
C ASP A 476 12.08 -36.27 -1.27
N ASN A 477 11.72 -36.42 0.01
CA ASN A 477 10.38 -36.79 0.46
C ASN A 477 10.10 -36.18 1.84
N ASN A 478 9.28 -35.13 1.88
CA ASN A 478 8.83 -34.52 3.12
C ASN A 478 7.39 -34.90 3.53
N VAL A 479 6.69 -35.72 2.71
CA VAL A 479 5.30 -36.16 2.97
C VAL A 479 5.21 -37.55 3.61
N GLY A 480 6.32 -38.27 3.70
CA GLY A 480 6.40 -39.61 4.26
C GLY A 480 5.61 -40.61 3.41
N GLU A 481 4.69 -41.34 4.04
CA GLU A 481 3.81 -42.32 3.40
C GLU A 481 2.54 -41.70 2.78
N ASN A 482 2.32 -40.39 2.96
CA ASN A 482 1.11 -39.73 2.47
C ASN A 482 1.12 -39.54 0.95
N GLU A 483 -0.06 -39.34 0.38
CA GLU A 483 -0.20 -39.02 -1.05
C GLU A 483 0.19 -37.58 -1.35
N ALA A 484 0.92 -37.38 -2.45
CA ALA A 484 1.25 -36.07 -3.01
C ALA A 484 0.74 -35.96 -4.45
N ASN A 485 0.31 -34.77 -4.89
CA ASN A 485 -0.09 -34.55 -6.27
C ASN A 485 1.16 -34.41 -7.15
N ILE A 486 1.51 -35.50 -7.83
CA ILE A 486 2.65 -35.59 -8.72
C ILE A 486 2.40 -34.81 -10.00
N VAL A 487 3.43 -34.05 -10.39
CA VAL A 487 3.60 -33.43 -11.69
C VAL A 487 4.92 -33.92 -12.25
N GLY A 488 4.88 -34.75 -13.28
CA GLY A 488 6.10 -35.35 -13.78
C GLY A 488 5.94 -36.09 -15.10
N PHE A 489 7.03 -36.68 -15.56
CA PHE A 489 7.12 -37.44 -16.80
C PHE A 489 7.49 -38.89 -16.51
N ASP A 490 6.87 -39.81 -17.22
CA ASP A 490 7.30 -41.21 -17.27
C ASP A 490 8.49 -41.39 -18.23
N ASP A 491 8.97 -42.63 -18.38
CA ASP A 491 10.09 -42.96 -19.26
C ASP A 491 9.81 -42.78 -20.76
N GLN A 492 8.54 -42.66 -21.16
CA GLN A 492 8.11 -42.36 -22.53
C GLN A 492 7.92 -40.85 -22.79
N GLY A 493 8.14 -40.00 -21.77
CA GLY A 493 7.91 -38.56 -21.89
C GLY A 493 6.43 -38.17 -21.82
N LYS A 494 5.55 -39.02 -21.32
CA LYS A 494 4.15 -38.65 -21.07
C LYS A 494 4.05 -37.87 -19.77
N LEU A 495 3.35 -36.75 -19.79
CA LEU A 495 3.03 -35.95 -18.60
C LEU A 495 2.02 -36.71 -17.74
N VAL A 496 2.44 -37.11 -16.55
CA VAL A 496 1.64 -37.83 -15.56
C VAL A 496 1.25 -36.89 -14.43
N LEU A 497 -0.06 -36.76 -14.21
CA LEU A 497 -0.65 -35.91 -13.17
C LEU A 497 -1.47 -36.76 -12.20
N GLY A 498 -1.30 -36.61 -10.90
CA GLY A 498 -2.22 -37.17 -9.91
C GLY A 498 -1.63 -37.50 -8.56
N LYS A 499 -2.51 -37.86 -7.61
CA LYS A 499 -2.12 -38.28 -6.27
C LYS A 499 -1.41 -39.63 -6.29
N MET A 500 -0.21 -39.68 -5.73
CA MET A 500 0.58 -40.91 -5.60
C MET A 500 1.37 -40.91 -4.30
N ARG A 501 1.66 -42.10 -3.78
CA ARG A 501 2.62 -42.33 -2.68
C ARG A 501 4.01 -42.63 -3.24
N ALA A 502 5.03 -42.47 -2.41
CA ALA A 502 6.42 -42.74 -2.80
C ALA A 502 6.63 -44.15 -3.36
N ASN A 503 6.02 -45.17 -2.76
CA ASN A 503 6.10 -46.57 -3.20
C ASN A 503 5.41 -46.87 -4.55
N GLN A 504 4.60 -45.95 -5.07
CA GLN A 504 3.91 -46.10 -6.36
C GLN A 504 4.69 -45.51 -7.54
N LEU A 505 5.72 -44.69 -7.27
CA LEU A 505 6.46 -43.95 -8.30
C LEU A 505 7.20 -44.89 -9.26
N GLU A 506 7.86 -45.92 -8.73
CA GLU A 506 8.63 -46.89 -9.53
C GLU A 506 7.70 -47.74 -10.41
N ALA A 507 6.61 -48.27 -9.84
CA ALA A 507 5.63 -49.07 -10.59
C ALA A 507 4.89 -48.27 -11.69
N ARG A 508 4.90 -46.93 -11.59
CA ARG A 508 4.35 -46.02 -12.60
C ARG A 508 5.41 -45.50 -13.58
N HIS A 509 6.64 -46.00 -13.50
CA HIS A 509 7.76 -45.61 -14.35
C HIS A 509 8.04 -44.10 -14.34
N ILE A 510 7.79 -43.42 -13.21
CA ILE A 510 8.00 -41.97 -13.09
C ILE A 510 9.49 -41.66 -13.07
N ARG A 511 9.94 -40.86 -14.04
CA ARG A 511 11.35 -40.55 -14.24
C ARG A 511 11.74 -39.19 -13.69
N GLU A 512 10.91 -38.18 -13.91
CA GLU A 512 11.16 -36.80 -13.49
C GLU A 512 9.89 -36.28 -12.85
N ALA A 513 9.89 -35.88 -11.57
CA ALA A 513 8.67 -35.41 -10.92
C ALA A 513 8.91 -34.46 -9.75
N VAL A 514 7.96 -33.56 -9.58
CA VAL A 514 7.81 -32.71 -8.40
C VAL A 514 6.38 -32.82 -7.88
N THR A 515 6.13 -32.28 -6.69
CA THR A 515 4.78 -32.10 -6.17
C THR A 515 4.31 -30.68 -6.40
N PHE A 516 3.16 -30.51 -7.04
CA PHE A 516 2.46 -29.23 -7.09
C PHE A 516 0.97 -29.39 -7.41
N ALA A 517 0.18 -28.37 -7.13
CA ALA A 517 -1.25 -28.33 -7.39
C ALA A 517 -1.71 -26.88 -7.69
N PRO A 518 -2.90 -26.67 -8.27
CA PRO A 518 -3.86 -27.67 -8.76
C PRO A 518 -3.60 -28.12 -10.20
N ASN A 519 -4.14 -29.30 -10.56
CA ASN A 519 -4.30 -29.70 -11.96
C ASN A 519 -5.27 -28.76 -12.65
N LEU A 520 -4.96 -28.37 -13.89
CA LEU A 520 -5.70 -27.38 -14.67
C LEU A 520 -6.58 -28.05 -15.71
N ILE A 521 -6.00 -28.98 -16.47
CA ILE A 521 -6.67 -29.75 -17.53
C ILE A 521 -6.34 -31.22 -17.33
N ARG A 522 -7.35 -32.08 -17.43
CA ARG A 522 -7.20 -33.54 -17.47
C ARG A 522 -8.02 -34.11 -18.62
N GLU A 523 -7.37 -34.92 -19.45
CA GLU A 523 -8.02 -35.58 -20.59
C GLU A 523 -8.78 -34.59 -21.50
N GLY A 524 -8.18 -33.42 -21.73
CA GLY A 524 -8.73 -32.36 -22.58
C GLY A 524 -9.85 -31.54 -21.95
N LYS A 525 -10.17 -31.75 -20.67
CA LYS A 525 -11.20 -30.98 -19.95
C LYS A 525 -10.58 -30.16 -18.82
N SER A 526 -10.95 -28.88 -18.74
CA SER A 526 -10.65 -28.05 -17.57
C SER A 526 -11.26 -28.65 -16.31
N VAL A 527 -10.46 -28.75 -15.24
CA VAL A 527 -10.87 -29.31 -13.93
C VAL A 527 -10.87 -28.27 -12.82
N ILE A 528 -10.59 -27.01 -13.15
CA ILE A 528 -10.69 -25.88 -12.22
C ILE A 528 -12.10 -25.26 -12.27
N LEU A 529 -12.57 -24.78 -11.12
CA LEU A 529 -13.85 -24.08 -11.00
C LEU A 529 -13.60 -22.56 -10.91
N GLU A 530 -14.47 -21.77 -11.54
CA GLU A 530 -14.42 -20.30 -11.55
C GLU A 530 -13.03 -19.76 -11.98
N ASP A 531 -12.38 -18.94 -11.15
CA ASP A 531 -11.05 -18.38 -11.38
C ASP A 531 -9.90 -19.26 -10.82
N GLY A 532 -10.26 -20.38 -10.18
CA GLY A 532 -9.41 -21.30 -9.44
C GLY A 532 -9.03 -20.85 -8.02
N GLY A 533 -9.52 -19.69 -7.53
CA GLY A 533 -9.47 -19.27 -6.13
C GLY A 533 -8.13 -18.78 -5.58
N TRP A 534 -7.08 -18.72 -6.43
CA TRP A 534 -5.73 -18.29 -6.04
C TRP A 534 -5.44 -16.81 -6.37
N GLY A 535 -6.44 -16.08 -6.88
CA GLY A 535 -6.32 -14.67 -7.27
C GLY A 535 -5.36 -14.42 -8.44
N ILE A 536 -5.03 -13.15 -8.67
CA ILE A 536 -4.14 -12.72 -9.76
C ILE A 536 -2.69 -12.71 -9.28
N ALA A 537 -1.80 -13.44 -9.97
CA ALA A 537 -0.37 -13.50 -9.65
C ALA A 537 0.46 -13.85 -10.89
N PRO A 538 1.80 -13.69 -10.87
CA PRO A 538 2.66 -14.41 -11.80
C PRO A 538 2.41 -15.91 -11.67
N ARG A 539 2.42 -16.62 -12.80
CA ARG A 539 2.11 -18.05 -12.85
C ARG A 539 3.16 -18.79 -13.66
N THR A 540 3.47 -20.00 -13.24
CA THR A 540 4.17 -20.98 -14.06
C THR A 540 3.28 -22.20 -14.18
N GLY A 541 3.27 -22.82 -15.34
CA GLY A 541 2.56 -24.06 -15.57
C GLY A 541 3.26 -24.92 -16.60
N ILE A 542 2.87 -26.20 -16.60
CA ILE A 542 3.32 -27.18 -17.58
C ILE A 542 2.13 -27.97 -18.10
N GLY A 543 2.14 -28.26 -19.39
CA GLY A 543 1.11 -29.05 -20.05
C GLY A 543 1.65 -29.85 -21.22
N GLN A 544 0.84 -30.75 -21.77
CA GLN A 544 1.20 -31.59 -22.90
C GLN A 544 0.03 -31.73 -23.87
N ARG A 545 0.30 -31.66 -25.17
CA ARG A 545 -0.64 -31.90 -26.27
C ARG A 545 -0.83 -33.39 -26.55
N ALA A 546 -1.87 -33.73 -27.32
CA ALA A 546 -2.11 -35.10 -27.76
C ALA A 546 -0.97 -35.69 -28.62
N ASP A 547 -0.23 -34.84 -29.34
CA ASP A 547 0.91 -35.23 -30.17
C ASP A 547 2.23 -35.43 -29.39
N GLY A 548 2.20 -35.25 -28.07
CA GLY A 548 3.36 -35.38 -27.18
C GLY A 548 4.14 -34.08 -26.94
N THR A 549 3.87 -33.00 -27.69
CA THR A 549 4.51 -31.70 -27.51
C THR A 549 4.24 -31.16 -26.11
N VAL A 550 5.29 -30.79 -25.39
CA VAL A 550 5.18 -30.18 -24.06
C VAL A 550 5.14 -28.68 -24.17
N ILE A 551 4.33 -28.07 -23.30
CA ILE A 551 4.06 -26.65 -23.23
C ILE A 551 4.54 -26.16 -21.87
N PHE A 552 5.55 -25.31 -21.87
CA PHE A 552 5.94 -24.53 -20.70
C PHE A 552 5.28 -23.16 -20.80
N VAL A 553 4.65 -22.70 -19.72
CA VAL A 553 4.01 -21.39 -19.67
C VAL A 553 4.54 -20.62 -18.47
N VAL A 554 5.00 -19.40 -18.70
CA VAL A 554 5.34 -18.44 -17.64
C VAL A 554 4.63 -17.14 -17.91
N ILE A 555 3.73 -16.76 -17.01
CA ILE A 555 3.00 -15.50 -17.04
C ILE A 555 3.63 -14.55 -16.03
N ASP A 556 4.05 -13.40 -16.51
CA ASP A 556 4.56 -12.32 -15.67
C ASP A 556 3.44 -11.79 -14.78
N GLY A 557 3.78 -11.16 -13.66
CA GLY A 557 2.77 -10.60 -12.77
C GLY A 557 3.37 -9.69 -11.73
N ARG A 558 2.54 -9.02 -10.92
CA ARG A 558 2.98 -8.02 -9.93
C ARG A 558 3.80 -6.88 -10.55
N GLN A 559 3.57 -6.62 -11.84
CA GLN A 559 4.23 -5.56 -12.60
C GLN A 559 3.14 -4.67 -13.21
N PRO A 560 2.64 -3.67 -12.46
CA PRO A 560 1.39 -2.95 -12.79
C PRO A 560 1.31 -2.34 -14.20
N THR A 561 2.43 -2.08 -14.86
CA THR A 561 2.49 -1.49 -16.21
C THR A 561 2.87 -2.48 -17.32
N TRP A 562 3.15 -3.74 -16.98
CA TRP A 562 3.55 -4.76 -17.94
C TRP A 562 2.61 -5.96 -17.89
N SER A 563 2.46 -6.55 -16.71
CA SER A 563 1.63 -7.71 -16.45
C SER A 563 1.18 -7.68 -15.00
N ILE A 564 -0.12 -7.53 -14.76
CA ILE A 564 -0.70 -7.59 -13.42
C ILE A 564 -0.59 -9.02 -12.88
N GLY A 565 -0.75 -10.00 -13.77
CA GLY A 565 -0.72 -11.43 -13.49
C GLY A 565 -1.95 -12.12 -14.05
N ALA A 566 -2.01 -13.43 -13.84
CA ALA A 566 -3.11 -14.29 -14.28
C ALA A 566 -3.78 -14.99 -13.10
N THR A 567 -5.09 -15.21 -13.22
CA THR A 567 -5.82 -16.21 -12.44
C THR A 567 -5.44 -17.62 -12.91
N LEU A 568 -5.88 -18.66 -12.20
CA LEU A 568 -5.67 -20.03 -12.70
C LEU A 568 -6.56 -20.31 -13.93
N SER A 569 -7.72 -19.66 -14.03
CA SER A 569 -8.57 -19.73 -15.22
C SER A 569 -7.92 -19.12 -16.46
N ASP A 570 -7.26 -17.97 -16.31
CA ASP A 570 -6.46 -17.37 -17.38
C ASP A 570 -5.33 -18.31 -17.84
N LEU A 571 -4.62 -18.93 -16.89
CA LEU A 571 -3.55 -19.89 -17.20
C LEU A 571 -4.09 -21.14 -17.90
N THR A 572 -5.22 -21.68 -17.43
CA THR A 572 -5.89 -22.81 -18.08
C THR A 572 -6.29 -22.47 -19.50
N LYS A 573 -6.85 -21.27 -19.72
CA LYS A 573 -7.23 -20.81 -21.05
C LYS A 573 -6.04 -20.76 -22.01
N VAL A 574 -4.86 -20.31 -21.55
CA VAL A 574 -3.62 -20.39 -22.34
C VAL A 574 -3.32 -21.84 -22.73
N PHE A 575 -3.44 -22.80 -21.81
CA PHE A 575 -3.23 -24.21 -22.15
C PHE A 575 -4.28 -24.76 -23.13
N GLU A 576 -5.53 -24.33 -23.04
CA GLU A 576 -6.60 -24.69 -23.99
C GLU A 576 -6.33 -24.12 -25.39
N ASP A 577 -5.91 -22.85 -25.48
CA ASP A 577 -5.54 -22.18 -26.72
C ASP A 577 -4.36 -22.89 -27.41
N TYR A 578 -3.48 -23.52 -26.62
CA TYR A 578 -2.37 -24.34 -27.10
C TYR A 578 -2.71 -25.85 -27.16
N HIS A 579 -3.98 -26.24 -27.04
CA HIS A 579 -4.50 -27.60 -27.19
C HIS A 579 -3.87 -28.64 -26.25
N ALA A 580 -3.60 -28.26 -25.01
CA ALA A 580 -3.13 -29.20 -24.00
C ALA A 580 -4.22 -30.22 -23.63
N VAL A 581 -3.86 -31.50 -23.61
CA VAL A 581 -4.74 -32.58 -23.09
C VAL A 581 -4.55 -32.78 -21.59
N ASN A 582 -3.38 -32.47 -21.06
CA ASN A 582 -3.10 -32.43 -19.62
C ASN A 582 -2.33 -31.16 -19.30
N ALA A 583 -2.69 -30.47 -18.23
CA ALA A 583 -1.98 -29.29 -17.76
C ALA A 583 -2.11 -29.13 -16.25
N VAL A 584 -1.10 -28.52 -15.63
CA VAL A 584 -1.03 -28.33 -14.19
C VAL A 584 -0.27 -27.04 -13.86
N ASN A 585 -0.68 -26.39 -12.77
CA ASN A 585 0.02 -25.24 -12.23
C ASN A 585 1.30 -25.69 -11.52
N LEU A 586 2.34 -24.86 -11.57
CA LEU A 586 3.62 -25.04 -10.88
C LEU A 586 3.84 -23.90 -9.87
N ASP A 587 5.00 -23.88 -9.20
CA ASP A 587 5.33 -22.78 -8.29
C ASP A 587 5.27 -21.44 -9.05
N GLY A 588 4.64 -20.46 -8.44
CA GLY A 588 4.29 -19.21 -9.10
C GLY A 588 4.87 -18.00 -8.37
N GLY A 589 4.22 -16.85 -8.54
CA GLY A 589 4.65 -15.64 -7.86
C GLY A 589 6.08 -15.26 -8.22
N SER A 590 6.91 -14.95 -7.22
CA SER A 590 8.29 -14.50 -7.45
C SER A 590 9.24 -15.59 -7.97
N SER A 591 8.80 -16.85 -8.01
CA SER A 591 9.56 -17.95 -8.60
C SER A 591 9.35 -18.08 -10.12
N SER A 592 8.35 -17.39 -10.69
CA SER A 592 7.93 -17.59 -12.08
C SER A 592 8.98 -17.09 -13.07
N GLU A 593 9.64 -18.04 -13.73
CA GLU A 593 10.82 -17.77 -14.55
C GLU A 593 10.95 -18.77 -15.71
N MET A 594 11.32 -18.26 -16.88
CA MET A 594 11.68 -19.02 -18.07
C MET A 594 13.06 -18.61 -18.57
N VAL A 595 13.92 -19.60 -18.82
CA VAL A 595 15.26 -19.43 -19.38
C VAL A 595 15.33 -20.15 -20.72
N PHE A 596 15.93 -19.50 -21.71
CA PHE A 596 16.25 -20.08 -23.01
C PHE A 596 17.59 -19.54 -23.50
N GLN A 597 18.46 -20.42 -23.98
CA GLN A 597 19.81 -20.13 -24.46
C GLN A 597 20.62 -19.25 -23.49
N GLY A 598 20.56 -19.58 -22.20
CA GLY A 598 21.29 -18.87 -21.14
C GLY A 598 20.76 -17.48 -20.81
N LYS A 599 19.57 -17.10 -21.31
CA LYS A 599 18.93 -15.82 -21.02
C LYS A 599 17.54 -16.03 -20.42
N VAL A 600 17.22 -15.24 -19.41
CA VAL A 600 15.86 -15.12 -18.88
C VAL A 600 14.98 -14.47 -19.95
N GLN A 601 13.85 -15.11 -20.27
CA GLN A 601 12.97 -14.73 -21.37
C GLN A 601 11.82 -13.83 -20.95
N ASN A 602 11.32 -14.03 -19.73
CA ASN A 602 10.18 -13.29 -19.18
C ASN A 602 10.66 -12.18 -18.25
N LYS A 603 9.77 -11.26 -17.87
CA LYS A 603 10.13 -10.17 -16.98
C LYS A 603 9.95 -10.61 -15.53
N LEU A 604 11.04 -10.71 -14.77
CA LEU A 604 10.97 -11.14 -13.38
C LEU A 604 10.30 -10.10 -12.47
N PRO A 605 9.43 -10.50 -11.53
CA PRO A 605 8.80 -9.58 -10.58
C PRO A 605 9.77 -9.07 -9.50
N ASN A 606 10.90 -9.75 -9.30
CA ASN A 606 11.90 -9.42 -8.29
C ASN A 606 12.96 -8.45 -8.87
N VAL A 607 13.15 -7.31 -8.21
CA VAL A 607 14.13 -6.28 -8.61
C VAL A 607 15.58 -6.76 -8.39
N PHE A 608 15.78 -7.73 -7.49
CA PHE A 608 17.09 -8.34 -7.24
C PHE A 608 17.45 -9.47 -8.23
N GLY A 609 16.59 -9.70 -9.24
CA GLY A 609 16.79 -10.73 -10.27
C GLY A 609 16.15 -12.07 -9.91
N GLU A 610 16.73 -13.14 -10.44
CA GLU A 610 16.23 -14.52 -10.29
C GLU A 610 16.12 -14.92 -8.81
N ARG A 611 15.08 -15.70 -8.50
CA ARG A 611 14.87 -16.24 -7.17
C ARG A 611 15.57 -17.59 -7.04
N TYR A 612 16.09 -17.89 -5.84
CA TYR A 612 16.56 -19.23 -5.53
C TYR A 612 15.38 -20.19 -5.41
N VAL A 613 15.42 -21.27 -6.19
CA VAL A 613 14.43 -22.34 -6.21
C VAL A 613 15.10 -23.68 -5.93
N SER A 614 14.32 -24.64 -5.45
CA SER A 614 14.80 -25.99 -5.16
C SER A 614 14.88 -26.86 -6.42
N THR A 615 13.99 -26.62 -7.37
CA THR A 615 13.80 -27.46 -8.56
C THR A 615 13.43 -26.65 -9.81
N ALA A 616 13.83 -27.13 -10.98
CA ALA A 616 13.48 -26.59 -12.29
C ALA A 616 13.30 -27.72 -13.31
N PHE A 617 12.31 -27.61 -14.19
CA PHE A 617 12.22 -28.47 -15.37
C PHE A 617 13.12 -27.88 -16.45
N VAL A 618 14.06 -28.66 -16.97
CA VAL A 618 15.05 -28.23 -17.94
C VAL A 618 14.98 -29.07 -19.21
N VAL A 619 15.35 -28.48 -20.33
CA VAL A 619 15.31 -29.11 -21.67
C VAL A 619 16.73 -29.34 -22.14
N THR A 620 17.12 -30.60 -22.30
CA THR A 620 18.45 -30.96 -22.81
C THR A 620 18.58 -30.61 -24.30
N PRO A 621 19.81 -30.37 -24.82
CA PRO A 621 20.06 -30.00 -26.21
C PRO A 621 19.41 -30.91 -27.24
#